data_AF-A0A7C3PSV7-F1
#
_entry.id   AF-A0A7C3PSV7-F1
#
_cell.length_a   1.000
_cell.length_b   1.000
_cell.length_c   1.000
_cell.angle_alpha   90.00
_cell.angle_beta   90.00
_cell.angle_gamma   90.00
#
_symmetry.space_group_name_H-M   'P 1'
#
loop_
_entity.id
_entity.type
_entity.pdbx_description
1 polymer ?
#
loop_
_entity_poly.entity_id
_entity_poly.type
_entity_poly.pdbx_seq_one_letter_code
_entity_poly.pdbx_strand_id
1 'polypeptide(L)'
;MGHPAGLFFLFFTEMWERFSYYGMRALLVLFLISGIAEGGWAWTREDANLLYALYTGLVYITPILGGMLADQLLGHRNTVLVGALLMTCGHASMALET
;
A
#
# COMPACT_ATOMS: atom_id res chain seq x y z
N MET A 1 -4.20 30.58 8.12
CA MET A 1 -4.33 30.59 6.64
C MET A 1 -3.01 31.04 6.03
N GLY A 2 -1.93 30.23 6.13
CA GLY A 2 -0.55 30.68 5.85
C GLY A 2 0.32 29.66 5.11
N HIS A 3 -0.26 28.62 4.52
CA HIS A 3 0.47 27.62 3.74
C HIS A 3 0.05 27.66 2.27
N PRO A 4 0.92 27.25 1.33
CA PRO A 4 0.58 27.17 -0.09
C PRO A 4 -0.61 26.24 -0.33
N ALA A 5 -1.50 26.60 -1.26
CA ALA A 5 -2.70 25.81 -1.58
C ALA A 5 -2.35 24.38 -2.04
N GLY A 6 -1.19 24.17 -2.67
CA GLY A 6 -0.72 22.83 -3.07
C GLY A 6 -0.48 21.88 -1.89
N LEU A 7 -0.12 22.40 -0.71
CA LEU A 7 0.08 21.58 0.48
C LEU A 7 -1.21 20.88 0.91
N PHE A 8 -2.37 21.54 0.75
CA PHE A 8 -3.66 20.93 1.06
C PHE A 8 -3.87 19.64 0.28
N PHE A 9 -3.62 19.65 -1.03
CA PHE A 9 -3.76 18.46 -1.87
C PHE A 9 -2.74 17.38 -1.51
N LEU A 10 -1.48 17.76 -1.29
CA LEU A 10 -0.42 16.81 -0.90
C LEU A 10 -0.74 16.17 0.45
N PHE A 11 -1.21 16.94 1.42
CA PHE A 11 -1.59 16.46 2.74
C PHE A 11 -2.66 15.38 2.65
N PHE A 12 -3.77 15.66 1.98
CA PHE A 12 -4.86 14.69 1.86
C PHE A 12 -4.45 13.48 1.03
N THR A 13 -3.67 13.66 -0.04
CA THR A 13 -3.17 12.55 -0.85
C THR A 13 -2.35 11.59 0.01
N GLU A 14 -1.41 12.13 0.80
CA GLU A 14 -0.57 11.31 1.67
C GLU A 14 -1.39 10.67 2.80
N MET A 15 -2.25 11.45 3.46
CA MET A 15 -3.11 10.96 4.54
C MET A 15 -3.94 9.74 4.10
N TRP A 16 -4.52 9.78 2.90
CA TRP A 16 -5.30 8.66 2.37
C TRP A 16 -4.43 7.46 1.96
N GLU A 17 -3.24 7.71 1.41
CA GLU A 17 -2.24 6.65 1.16
C GLU A 17 -1.90 5.93 2.46
N ARG A 18 -1.49 6.66 3.51
CA ARG A 18 -1.18 6.08 4.81
C ARG A 18 -2.34 5.36 5.46
N PHE A 19 -3.53 5.96 5.42
CA PHE A 19 -4.74 5.34 5.96
C PHE A 19 -4.96 3.96 5.34
N SER A 20 -4.86 3.89 4.01
CA SER A 20 -5.06 2.65 3.26
C SER A 20 -3.96 1.62 3.55
N TYR A 21 -2.70 2.06 3.60
CA TYR A 21 -1.55 1.20 3.92
C TYR A 21 -1.63 0.61 5.33
N TYR A 22 -1.83 1.45 6.35
CA TYR A 22 -1.89 0.98 7.74
C TYR A 22 -3.16 0.18 8.02
N GLY A 23 -4.30 0.55 7.41
CA GLY A 23 -5.54 -0.20 7.52
C GLY A 23 -5.39 -1.63 6.98
N MET A 24 -4.81 -1.77 5.79
CA MET A 24 -4.51 -3.08 5.21
C MET A 24 -3.55 -3.88 6.10
N ARG A 25 -2.43 -3.27 6.55
CA ARG A 25 -1.45 -3.96 7.41
C ARG A 25 -2.03 -4.44 8.74
N ALA A 26 -3.00 -3.72 9.30
CA ALA A 26 -3.65 -4.10 10.55
C ALA A 26 -4.49 -5.38 10.41
N LEU A 27 -5.04 -5.64 9.21
CA LEU A 27 -5.97 -6.75 8.97
C LEU A 27 -5.35 -7.91 8.18
N LEU A 28 -4.30 -7.67 7.39
CA LEU A 28 -3.74 -8.67 6.46
C LEU A 28 -3.38 -10.00 7.13
N VAL A 29 -2.59 -9.96 8.21
CA VAL A 29 -2.18 -11.20 8.90
C VAL A 29 -3.39 -11.88 9.56
N LEU A 30 -4.33 -11.10 10.12
CA LEU A 30 -5.54 -11.64 10.73
C LEU A 30 -6.41 -12.39 9.69
N PHE A 31 -6.53 -11.83 8.49
CA PHE A 31 -7.22 -12.46 7.37
C PHE A 31 -6.52 -13.74 6.88
N LEU A 32 -5.20 -13.72 6.73
CA LEU A 32 -4.47 -14.88 6.23
C LEU A 32 -4.58 -16.08 7.16
N ILE A 33 -4.56 -15.85 8.49
CA ILE A 33 -4.60 -16.92 9.48
C ILE A 33 -6.03 -17.34 9.87
N SER A 34 -7.05 -16.56 9.55
CA SER A 34 -8.44 -16.92 9.87
C SER A 34 -8.88 -18.14 9.07
N GLY A 35 -9.81 -18.91 9.64
CA GLY A 35 -10.22 -20.18 9.05
C GLY A 35 -10.98 -19.99 7.73
N ILE A 36 -10.96 -21.01 6.87
CA ILE A 36 -11.71 -21.00 5.59
C ILE A 36 -13.21 -20.77 5.83
N ALA A 37 -13.76 -21.32 6.92
CA ALA A 37 -15.16 -21.13 7.30
C ALA A 37 -15.51 -19.67 7.67
N GLU A 38 -14.52 -18.85 8.01
CA GLU A 38 -14.65 -17.44 8.35
C GLU A 38 -14.33 -16.52 7.15
N GLY A 39 -14.06 -17.11 5.97
CA GLY A 39 -13.67 -16.38 4.76
C GLY A 39 -12.18 -16.04 4.68
N GLY A 40 -11.34 -16.63 5.53
CA GLY A 40 -9.87 -16.49 5.49
C GLY A 40 -9.15 -17.60 4.74
N TRP A 41 -7.82 -17.53 4.73
CA TRP A 41 -6.98 -18.46 3.96
C TRP A 41 -6.41 -19.64 4.76
N ALA A 42 -6.65 -19.67 6.08
CA ALA A 42 -6.15 -20.68 7.00
C ALA A 42 -4.63 -20.95 6.88
N TRP A 43 -3.85 -19.91 6.60
CA TRP A 43 -2.39 -19.98 6.59
C TRP A 43 -1.84 -20.22 7.99
N THR A 44 -0.64 -20.80 8.03
CA THR A 44 0.11 -20.82 9.29
C THR A 44 0.51 -19.39 9.67
N ARG A 45 0.62 -19.12 10.98
CA ARG A 45 1.08 -17.81 11.46
C ARG A 45 2.51 -17.51 10.99
N GLU A 46 3.33 -18.53 10.80
CA GLU A 46 4.71 -18.38 10.34
C GLU A 46 4.73 -17.86 8.90
N ASP A 47 3.99 -18.51 7.98
CA ASP A 47 3.92 -18.10 6.57
C ASP A 47 3.32 -16.70 6.41
N ALA A 48 2.24 -16.40 7.16
CA ALA A 48 1.61 -15.08 7.11
C ALA A 48 2.56 -13.97 7.59
N ASN A 49 3.34 -14.22 8.65
CA ASN A 49 4.33 -13.26 9.13
C ASN A 49 5.54 -13.13 8.18
N LEU A 50 5.96 -14.22 7.53
CA LEU A 50 7.00 -14.19 6.52
C LEU A 50 6.59 -13.31 5.33
N LEU A 51 5.36 -13.50 4.82
CA LEU A 51 4.82 -12.66 3.76
C LEU A 51 4.76 -11.20 4.18
N TYR A 52 4.29 -10.92 5.40
CA TYR A 52 4.23 -9.56 5.94
C TYR A 52 5.62 -8.92 6.06
N ALA A 53 6.63 -9.66 6.54
CA ALA A 53 8.00 -9.19 6.62
C ALA A 53 8.58 -8.87 5.22
N LEU A 54 8.36 -9.76 4.25
CA LEU A 54 8.78 -9.53 2.87
C LEU A 54 8.08 -8.31 2.27
N TYR A 55 6.76 -8.20 2.44
CA TYR A 55 5.96 -7.07 1.97
C TYR A 55 6.49 -5.74 2.53
N THR A 56 6.66 -5.66 3.86
CA THR A 56 7.18 -4.43 4.49
C THR A 56 8.59 -4.10 4.01
N GLY A 57 9.47 -5.09 3.86
CA GLY A 57 10.80 -4.90 3.28
C GLY A 57 10.76 -4.32 1.86
N LEU A 58 9.89 -4.85 1.00
CA LEU A 58 9.71 -4.34 -0.36
C LEU A 58 9.16 -2.90 -0.38
N VAL A 59 8.26 -2.55 0.53
CA VAL A 59 7.74 -1.17 0.67
C VAL A 59 8.84 -0.18 1.06
N TYR A 60 9.90 -0.61 1.75
CA TYR A 60 11.06 0.25 2.02
C TYR A 60 12.05 0.34 0.85
N ILE A 61 12.11 -0.67 -0.01
CA ILE A 61 13.04 -0.72 -1.15
C ILE A 61 12.46 -0.01 -2.38
N THR A 62 11.18 -0.24 -2.67
CA THR A 62 10.50 0.29 -3.86
C THR A 62 10.53 1.82 -4.01
N PRO A 63 10.55 2.66 -2.94
CA PRO A 63 10.70 4.10 -3.07
C PRO A 63 12.01 4.53 -3.73
N ILE A 64 13.09 3.72 -3.60
CA ILE A 64 14.36 4.00 -4.29
C ILE A 64 14.14 3.95 -5.82
N LEU A 65 13.46 2.90 -6.29
CA LEU A 65 13.10 2.75 -7.70
C LEU A 65 12.11 3.84 -8.13
N GLY A 66 11.12 4.16 -7.30
CA GLY A 66 10.16 5.24 -7.54
C GLY A 66 10.84 6.61 -7.69
N GLY A 67 11.82 6.92 -6.85
CA GLY A 67 12.62 8.14 -6.94
C GLY A 67 13.39 8.23 -8.27
N MET A 68 14.07 7.15 -8.65
CA MET A 68 14.78 7.08 -9.93
C MET A 68 13.84 7.31 -11.13
N LEU A 69 12.65 6.69 -11.11
CA LEU A 69 11.63 6.88 -12.15
C LEU A 69 11.11 8.32 -12.19
N ALA A 70 10.92 8.95 -11.03
CA ALA A 70 10.46 10.33 -10.93
C ALA A 70 11.49 11.32 -11.47
N ASP A 71 12.76 11.11 -11.15
CA ASP A 71 13.85 12.02 -11.50
C ASP A 71 14.25 11.92 -12.98
N GLN A 72 14.17 10.72 -13.57
CA GLN A 72 14.76 10.45 -14.88
C GLN A 72 13.75 10.32 -16.02
N LEU A 73 12.51 9.90 -15.74
CA LEU A 73 11.57 9.48 -16.79
C LEU A 73 10.22 10.17 -16.74
N LEU A 74 9.52 10.07 -15.60
CA LEU A 74 8.08 10.37 -15.54
C LEU A 74 7.76 11.73 -14.90
N GLY A 75 8.69 12.29 -14.12
CA GLY A 75 8.43 13.42 -13.24
C GLY A 75 7.66 13.01 -11.98
N HIS A 76 7.74 13.84 -10.93
CA HIS A 76 7.16 13.52 -9.61
C HIS A 76 5.63 13.31 -9.67
N ARG A 77 4.89 14.19 -10.37
CA ARG A 77 3.42 14.10 -10.43
C ARG A 77 2.94 12.79 -11.03
N ASN A 78 3.50 12.38 -12.18
CA ASN A 78 3.06 11.15 -12.85
C ASN A 78 3.49 9.91 -12.07
N THR A 79 4.66 9.96 -11.42
CA THR A 79 5.12 8.86 -10.55
C THR A 79 4.17 8.64 -9.38
N VAL A 80 3.70 9.71 -8.73
CA VAL A 80 2.70 9.62 -7.67
C VAL A 80 1.38 9.03 -8.20
N LEU A 81 0.92 9.46 -9.39
CA LEU A 81 -0.32 8.93 -9.98
C LEU A 81 -0.21 7.43 -10.32
N VAL A 82 0.91 7.00 -10.88
CA VAL A 82 1.17 5.58 -11.18
C VAL A 82 1.22 4.77 -9.88
N GLY A 83 1.90 5.27 -8.84
CA GLY A 83 1.93 4.61 -7.53
C GLY A 83 0.54 4.48 -6.90
N ALA A 84 -0.25 5.56 -6.93
CA ALA A 84 -1.62 5.54 -6.43
C ALA A 84 -2.52 4.56 -7.20
N LEU A 85 -2.38 4.48 -8.52
CA LEU A 85 -3.10 3.52 -9.34
C LEU A 85 -2.72 2.08 -8.98
N LEU A 86 -1.42 1.79 -8.85
CA LEU A 86 -0.93 0.46 -8.46
C LEU A 86 -1.46 0.04 -7.08
N MET A 87 -1.44 0.96 -6.11
CA MET A 87 -1.98 0.71 -4.77
C MET A 87 -3.49 0.45 -4.82
N THR A 88 -4.23 1.22 -5.62
CA THR A 88 -5.67 1.03 -5.80
C THR A 88 -5.96 -0.33 -6.43
N CYS A 89 -5.21 -0.74 -7.45
CA CYS A 89 -5.34 -2.07 -8.05
C CYS A 89 -5.07 -3.20 -7.04
N GLY A 90 -4.05 -3.05 -6.19
CA GLY A 90 -3.75 -4.02 -5.13
C GLY A 90 -4.89 -4.14 -4.11
N HIS A 91 -5.45 -3.01 -3.67
CA HIS A 91 -6.62 -3.03 -2.79
C HIS A 91 -7.88 -3.56 -3.47
N ALA A 92 -8.09 -3.24 -4.75
CA ALA A 92 -9.18 -3.80 -5.54
C ALA A 92 -9.06 -5.33 -5.65
N SER A 93 -7.85 -5.87 -5.84
CA SER A 93 -7.65 -7.33 -5.87
C SER A 93 -8.01 -8.01 -4.55
N MET A 94 -7.75 -7.37 -3.40
CA MET A 94 -8.16 -7.90 -2.10
C MET A 94 -9.67 -7.72 -1.85
N ALA A 95 -10.28 -6.65 -2.37
CA ALA A 95 -11.70 -6.39 -2.19
C ALA A 95 -12.61 -7.26 -3.07
N LEU A 96 -12.13 -7.64 -4.25
CA LEU A 96 -12.85 -8.51 -5.20
C LEU A 96 -12.60 -9.99 -4.96
N GLU A 97 -11.81 -10.32 -3.95
CA GLU A 97 -11.62 -11.70 -3.56
C GLU A 97 -12.94 -12.26 -3.00
N THR A 98 -13.47 -13.29 -3.66
CA THR A 98 -14.76 -13.96 -3.35
C THR A 98 -14.54 -15.43 -3.04
#